data_AF-A0A2N3F8M1-F1
#
_entry.id   AF-A0A2N3F8M1-F1
#
_cell.length_a   1.000
_cell.length_b   1.000
_cell.length_c   1.000
_cell.angle_alpha   90.00
_cell.angle_beta   90.00
_cell.angle_gamma   90.00
#
_symmetry.space_group_name_H-M   'P 1'
#
loop_
_entity.id
_entity.type
_entity.pdbx_description
1 polymer ?
#
loop_
_entity_poly.entity_id
_entity_poly.type
_entity_poly.pdbx_seq_one_letter_code
_entity_poly.pdbx_strand_id
1 'polypeptide(L)'
;MSEKAAVSGKFVQFGDHIDTLETVDTVFRAQRKLSFTYGAVFFGVTLAIPALSVWVPAWYSTPIWGGFTANYFVVSLAYFVFLWVMAWTYSKQADKLDEELMHIAEAIESKAKAGGAQ
;
A
#
# COMPACT_ATOMS: atom_id res chain seq x y z
N MET A 1 21.79 -22.90 41.82
CA MET A 1 20.51 -22.15 41.74
C MET A 1 20.82 -20.81 41.10
N SER A 2 20.65 -20.68 39.79
CA SER A 2 20.64 -19.39 39.10
C SER A 2 19.83 -19.57 37.82
N GLU A 3 18.54 -19.30 37.94
CA GLU A 3 17.63 -19.16 36.81
C GLU A 3 17.69 -17.69 36.39
N LYS A 4 18.44 -17.40 35.34
CA LYS A 4 18.23 -16.20 34.54
C LYS A 4 17.43 -16.62 33.33
N ALA A 5 16.15 -16.27 33.34
CA ALA A 5 15.27 -16.36 32.19
C ALA A 5 15.86 -15.50 31.05
N ALA A 6 16.62 -16.15 30.16
CA ALA A 6 17.03 -15.54 28.91
C ALA A 6 15.81 -15.50 27.98
N VAL A 7 15.51 -14.30 27.52
CA VAL A 7 14.39 -13.96 26.64
C VAL A 7 14.38 -14.92 25.45
N SER A 8 13.38 -15.81 25.42
CA SER A 8 13.10 -16.72 24.31
C SER A 8 12.50 -15.92 23.16
N GLY A 9 13.37 -15.24 22.41
CA GLY A 9 13.08 -14.79 21.05
C GLY A 9 13.09 -16.02 20.15
N LYS A 10 11.91 -16.42 19.68
CA LYS A 10 11.75 -17.60 18.83
C LYS A 10 12.27 -17.29 17.43
N PHE A 11 13.57 -17.46 17.20
CA PHE A 11 14.16 -17.45 15.87
C PHE A 11 13.69 -18.72 15.14
N VAL A 12 12.83 -18.56 14.12
CA VAL A 12 12.40 -19.68 13.28
C VAL A 12 13.25 -19.62 12.01
N GLN A 13 14.31 -20.42 11.97
CA GLN A 13 15.21 -20.50 10.83
C GLN A 13 14.62 -21.44 9.77
N PHE A 14 14.14 -20.89 8.65
CA PHE A 14 13.78 -21.65 7.45
C PHE A 14 14.90 -21.49 6.40
N GLY A 15 15.87 -22.42 6.40
CA GLY A 15 16.98 -22.42 5.44
C GLY A 15 18.09 -21.40 5.76
N ASP A 16 18.66 -20.78 4.71
CA ASP A 16 19.80 -19.84 4.80
C ASP A 16 19.38 -18.40 5.16
N HIS A 17 18.07 -18.13 5.27
CA HIS A 17 17.53 -16.83 5.69
C HIS A 17 17.11 -16.88 7.16
N ILE A 18 17.67 -15.99 7.97
CA ILE A 18 17.16 -15.71 9.32
C ILE A 18 15.97 -14.75 9.16
N ASP A 19 14.79 -15.32 8.97
CA ASP A 19 13.53 -14.56 9.03
C ASP A 19 13.19 -14.27 10.50
N THR A 20 13.67 -13.16 11.03
CA THR A 20 13.18 -12.65 12.32
C THR A 20 11.71 -12.24 12.16
N LEU A 21 10.82 -12.73 13.05
CA LEU A 21 9.39 -12.36 13.09
C LEU A 21 9.16 -10.83 13.05
N GLU A 22 10.10 -10.06 13.59
CA GLU A 22 10.12 -8.60 13.59
C GLU A 22 10.26 -7.98 12.18
N THR A 23 10.99 -8.63 11.27
CA THR A 23 11.16 -8.19 9.88
C THR A 23 9.85 -8.31 9.12
N VAL A 24 9.15 -9.43 9.31
CA VAL A 24 7.89 -9.75 8.65
C VAL A 24 6.78 -8.77 9.06
N ASP A 25 6.66 -8.45 10.34
CA ASP A 25 5.67 -7.47 10.84
C ASP A 25 5.92 -6.06 10.28
N THR A 26 7.20 -5.68 10.13
CA THR A 26 7.57 -4.38 9.56
C THR A 26 7.19 -4.29 8.08
N VAL A 27 7.49 -5.33 7.30
CA VAL A 27 7.09 -5.49 5.90
C VAL A 27 5.57 -5.38 5.75
N PHE A 28 4.82 -6.19 6.51
CA PHE A 28 3.36 -6.22 6.43
C PHE A 28 2.73 -4.89 6.83
N ARG A 29 3.26 -4.20 7.84
CA ARG A 29 2.74 -2.90 8.25
C ARG A 29 2.94 -1.83 7.17
N ALA A 30 4.10 -1.84 6.50
CA ALA A 30 4.41 -0.89 5.44
C ALA A 30 3.55 -1.14 4.18
N GLN A 31 3.47 -2.40 3.73
CA GLN A 31 2.63 -2.78 2.60
C GLN A 31 1.15 -2.52 2.88
N ARG A 32 0.66 -2.86 4.09
CA ARG A 32 -0.73 -2.58 4.48
C ARG A 32 -1.05 -1.08 4.45
N LYS A 33 -0.12 -0.23 4.90
CA LYS A 33 -0.30 1.22 4.86
C LYS A 33 -0.41 1.73 3.42
N LEU A 34 0.42 1.21 2.51
CA LEU A 34 0.36 1.56 1.10
C LEU A 34 -0.99 1.14 0.48
N SER A 35 -1.36 -0.14 0.62
CA SER A 35 -2.62 -0.67 0.07
C SER A 35 -3.86 0.01 0.65
N PHE A 36 -3.86 0.30 1.95
CA PHE A 36 -4.99 0.99 2.58
C PHE A 36 -5.13 2.44 2.11
N THR A 37 -4.01 3.15 1.91
CA THR A 37 -4.03 4.54 1.42
C THR A 37 -4.63 4.59 0.01
N TYR A 38 -4.14 3.73 -0.90
CA TYR A 38 -4.66 3.65 -2.26
C TYR A 38 -6.11 3.17 -2.30
N GLY A 39 -6.47 2.19 -1.47
CA GLY A 39 -7.83 1.70 -1.33
C GLY A 39 -8.80 2.80 -0.85
N ALA A 40 -8.40 3.60 0.13
CA ALA A 40 -9.20 4.72 0.63
C ALA A 40 -9.41 5.81 -0.44
N VAL A 41 -8.37 6.16 -1.20
CA VAL A 41 -8.48 7.13 -2.31
C VAL A 41 -9.40 6.61 -3.40
N PHE A 42 -9.20 5.36 -3.85
CA PHE A 42 -10.06 4.72 -4.83
C PHE A 42 -11.52 4.71 -4.37
N PHE A 43 -11.77 4.27 -3.14
CA PHE A 43 -13.10 4.19 -2.58
C PHE A 43 -13.76 5.57 -2.46
N GLY A 44 -13.02 6.57 -1.97
CA GLY A 44 -13.51 7.95 -1.84
C GLY A 44 -13.91 8.55 -3.19
N VAL A 45 -13.07 8.44 -4.21
CA VAL A 45 -13.37 8.93 -5.57
C VAL A 45 -14.54 8.15 -6.18
N THR A 46 -14.58 6.83 -6.00
CA THR A 46 -15.66 5.99 -6.52
C THR A 46 -17.01 6.35 -5.89
N LEU A 47 -17.05 6.61 -4.58
CA LEU A 47 -18.27 7.07 -3.90
C LEU A 47 -18.65 8.51 -4.20
N ALA A 48 -17.67 9.36 -4.54
CA ALA A 48 -17.94 10.73 -4.92
C ALA A 48 -18.84 10.81 -6.17
N ILE A 49 -18.69 9.88 -7.12
CA ILE A 49 -19.51 9.86 -8.35
C ILE A 49 -21.02 9.72 -8.05
N PRO A 50 -21.50 8.66 -7.38
CA PRO A 50 -22.92 8.53 -7.04
C PRO A 50 -23.38 9.62 -6.06
N ALA A 51 -22.53 10.04 -5.12
CA ALA A 51 -22.82 11.16 -4.22
C ALA A 51 -23.15 12.45 -4.99
N LEU A 52 -22.30 12.84 -5.94
CA LEU A 52 -22.52 14.01 -6.79
C LEU A 52 -23.78 13.85 -7.65
N SER A 53 -24.04 12.65 -8.16
CA SER A 53 -25.25 12.36 -8.93
C SER A 53 -26.55 12.46 -8.12
N VAL A 54 -26.50 12.30 -6.80
CA VAL A 54 -27.67 12.47 -5.92
C VAL A 54 -27.86 13.95 -5.53
N TRP A 55 -26.79 14.63 -5.15
CA TRP A 55 -26.91 15.94 -4.50
C TRP A 55 -26.66 17.14 -5.40
N VAL A 56 -26.07 16.97 -6.58
CA VAL A 56 -25.65 18.08 -7.45
C VAL A 56 -26.32 17.96 -8.82
N PRO A 57 -27.52 18.54 -9.03
CA PRO A 57 -28.21 18.45 -10.32
C PRO A 57 -27.37 18.93 -11.51
N ALA A 58 -26.56 19.98 -11.31
CA ALA A 58 -25.68 20.53 -12.33
C ALA A 58 -24.61 19.52 -12.82
N TRP A 59 -24.26 18.52 -12.02
CA TRP A 59 -23.30 17.46 -12.37
C TRP A 59 -23.80 16.58 -13.52
N TYR A 60 -25.07 16.19 -13.47
CA TYR A 60 -25.64 15.19 -14.38
C TYR A 60 -26.72 15.74 -15.32
N SER A 61 -27.33 16.89 -15.01
CA SER A 61 -28.47 17.43 -15.77
C SER A 61 -28.12 18.61 -16.68
N THR A 62 -26.92 19.20 -16.56
CA THR A 62 -26.53 20.37 -17.35
C THR A 62 -25.71 19.94 -18.57
N PRO A 63 -26.31 19.94 -19.78
CA PRO A 63 -25.57 19.64 -21.00
C PRO A 63 -24.64 20.81 -21.36
N ILE A 64 -23.39 20.46 -21.64
CA ILE A 64 -22.33 21.37 -22.09
C ILE A 64 -22.33 21.42 -23.62
N TRP A 65 -22.47 20.27 -24.29
CA TRP A 65 -22.48 20.17 -25.74
C TRP A 65 -23.19 18.91 -26.24
N GLY A 66 -24.31 19.07 -26.97
CA GLY A 66 -25.00 17.93 -27.61
C GLY A 66 -25.46 16.81 -26.66
N GLY A 67 -25.74 17.13 -25.38
CA GLY A 67 -26.08 16.15 -24.35
C GLY A 67 -24.89 15.68 -23.49
N PHE A 68 -23.67 16.12 -23.79
CA PHE A 68 -22.48 15.88 -22.98
C PHE A 68 -22.56 16.63 -21.65
N THR A 69 -22.51 15.92 -20.53
CA THR A 69 -22.54 16.49 -19.17
C THR A 69 -21.20 16.29 -18.46
N ALA A 70 -20.99 16.98 -17.34
CA ALA A 70 -19.80 16.76 -16.50
C ALA A 70 -19.72 15.30 -16.02
N ASN A 71 -20.85 14.73 -15.58
CA ASN A 71 -20.96 13.31 -15.25
C ASN A 71 -20.53 12.40 -16.39
N TYR A 72 -20.98 12.69 -17.62
CA TYR A 72 -20.61 11.89 -18.78
C TYR A 72 -19.09 11.90 -18.99
N PHE A 73 -18.44 13.08 -18.99
CA PHE A 73 -16.98 13.18 -19.13
C PHE A 73 -16.24 12.36 -18.06
N VAL A 74 -16.68 12.47 -16.81
CA VAL A 74 -16.00 11.81 -15.71
C VAL A 74 -16.16 10.30 -15.78
N VAL A 75 -17.37 9.79 -15.99
CA VAL A 75 -17.61 8.33 -16.02
C VAL A 75 -17.02 7.69 -17.29
N SER A 76 -17.08 8.37 -18.43
CA SER A 76 -16.64 7.80 -19.72
C SER A 76 -15.13 7.90 -19.97
N LEU A 77 -14.44 8.90 -19.40
CA LEU A 77 -13.03 9.13 -19.69
C LEU A 77 -12.20 9.42 -18.44
N ALA A 78 -12.56 10.45 -17.66
CA ALA A 78 -11.70 10.89 -16.56
C ALA A 78 -11.49 9.79 -15.50
N TYR A 79 -12.51 8.96 -15.25
CA TYR A 79 -12.43 7.85 -14.31
C TYR A 79 -11.47 6.77 -14.80
N PHE A 80 -11.46 6.44 -16.10
CA PHE A 80 -10.48 5.51 -16.65
C PHE A 80 -9.04 6.04 -16.55
N VAL A 81 -8.84 7.32 -16.85
CA VAL A 81 -7.54 7.98 -16.68
C VAL A 81 -7.12 7.95 -15.21
N PHE A 82 -8.04 8.22 -14.28
CA PHE A 82 -7.80 8.11 -12.84
C PHE A 82 -7.36 6.69 -12.44
N LEU A 83 -8.08 5.65 -12.87
CA LEU A 83 -7.72 4.25 -12.57
C LEU A 83 -6.35 3.89 -13.12
N TRP A 84 -6.04 4.33 -14.33
CA TRP A 84 -4.74 4.11 -14.95
C TRP A 84 -3.61 4.79 -14.17
N VAL A 85 -3.77 6.07 -13.80
CA VAL A 85 -2.78 6.80 -12.98
C VAL A 85 -2.62 6.14 -11.61
N MET A 86 -3.71 5.71 -10.98
CA MET A 86 -3.68 5.01 -9.71
C MET A 86 -2.90 3.70 -9.80
N ALA A 87 -3.18 2.87 -10.81
CA ALA A 87 -2.45 1.62 -11.02
C ALA A 87 -0.96 1.86 -11.28
N TRP A 88 -0.63 2.86 -12.11
CA TRP A 88 0.76 3.21 -12.42
C TRP A 88 1.52 3.72 -11.19
N THR A 89 0.93 4.62 -10.41
CA THR A 89 1.58 5.16 -9.20
C THR A 89 1.68 4.09 -8.10
N TYR A 90 0.66 3.26 -7.92
CA TYR A 90 0.70 2.14 -6.98
C TYR A 90 1.85 1.19 -7.32
N SER A 91 2.00 0.80 -8.59
CA SER A 91 3.11 -0.07 -9.04
C SER A 91 4.46 0.52 -8.66
N LYS A 92 4.70 1.80 -8.99
CA LYS A 92 5.98 2.45 -8.66
C LYS A 92 6.25 2.53 -7.16
N GLN A 93 5.22 2.76 -6.36
CA GLN A 93 5.36 2.85 -4.91
C GLN A 93 5.56 1.48 -4.27
N ALA A 94 4.94 0.43 -4.83
CA ALA A 94 5.17 -0.95 -4.43
C ALA A 94 6.61 -1.37 -4.74
N ASP A 95 7.10 -1.12 -5.96
CA ASP A 95 8.47 -1.43 -6.36
C ASP A 95 9.50 -0.75 -5.44
N LYS A 96 9.30 0.54 -5.15
CA LYS A 96 10.16 1.29 -4.23
C LYS A 96 10.12 0.73 -2.81
N LEU A 97 8.93 0.34 -2.34
CA LEU A 97 8.78 -0.22 -1.00
C LEU A 97 9.49 -1.58 -0.91
N ASP A 98 9.34 -2.43 -1.93
CA ASP A 98 10.00 -3.73 -1.98
C ASP A 98 11.54 -3.57 -1.97
N GLU A 99 12.09 -2.58 -2.69
CA GLU A 99 13.53 -2.26 -2.65
C GLU A 99 14.01 -1.79 -1.27
N GLU A 100 13.25 -0.90 -0.60
CA GLU A 100 13.55 -0.45 0.76
C GLU A 100 13.53 -1.61 1.77
N LEU A 101 12.57 -2.53 1.62
CA LEU A 101 12.44 -3.71 2.48
C LEU A 101 13.59 -4.69 2.31
N MET A 102 14.11 -4.89 1.09
CA MET A 102 15.30 -5.73 0.84
C MET A 102 16.52 -5.19 1.60
N HIS A 103 16.78 -3.89 1.53
CA HIS A 103 17.92 -3.29 2.24
C HIS A 103 17.80 -3.38 3.77
N ILE A 104 16.58 -3.27 4.30
CA ILE A 104 16.34 -3.45 5.74
C ILE A 104 16.61 -4.90 6.16
N ALA A 105 16.15 -5.87 5.37
CA ALA A 105 16.40 -7.29 5.64
C ALA A 105 17.90 -7.62 5.63
N GLU A 106 18.65 -7.15 4.63
CA GLU A 106 20.11 -7.31 4.54
C GLU A 106 20.83 -6.70 5.75
N ALA A 107 20.44 -5.49 6.17
CA ALA A 107 21.05 -4.80 7.31
C ALA A 107 20.78 -5.51 8.66
N ILE A 108 19.62 -6.15 8.80
CA ILE A 108 19.29 -6.97 9.98
C ILE A 108 20.14 -8.24 9.97
N GLU A 109 20.25 -8.91 8.83
CA GLU A 109 21.06 -10.12 8.68
C GLU A 109 22.56 -9.85 8.96
N SER A 110 23.10 -8.74 8.43
CA SER A 110 24.49 -8.37 8.67
C SER A 110 24.77 -8.08 10.15
N LYS A 111 23.83 -7.41 10.85
CA LYS A 111 23.92 -7.17 12.29
C LYS A 111 23.82 -8.46 13.10
N ALA A 112 22.93 -9.38 12.72
CA ALA A 112 22.81 -10.69 13.37
C ALA A 112 24.10 -11.51 13.22
N LYS A 113 24.71 -11.55 12.02
CA LYS A 113 26.00 -12.22 11.77
C LYS A 113 27.14 -11.59 12.57
N ALA A 114 27.18 -10.25 12.69
CA ALA A 114 28.21 -9.56 13.47
C ALA A 114 28.05 -9.74 14.99
N GLY A 115 26.80 -9.85 15.48
CA GLY A 115 26.49 -10.07 16.90
C GLY A 115 26.67 -11.52 17.37
N GLY A 116 26.56 -12.49 16.47
CA GLY A 116 26.80 -13.91 16.76
C GLY A 116 28.28 -14.34 16.75
N ALA A 117 29.21 -13.42 16.47
CA ALA A 117 30.65 -13.66 16.45
C ALA A 117 31.35 -13.35 17.80
N GLN A 118 30.59 -13.29 18.90
CA GLN A 118 31.10 -13.16 20.28
C GLN A 118 30.73 -14.37 21.13
#